data_AF-A0A534QD05-F1
#
_entry.id   AF-A0A534QD05-F1
#
_cell.length_a   1.000
_cell.length_b   1.000
_cell.length_c   1.000
_cell.angle_alpha   90.00
_cell.angle_beta   90.00
_cell.angle_gamma   90.00
#
_symmetry.space_group_name_H-M   'P 1'
#
loop_
_entity.id
_entity.type
_entity.pdbx_description
1 polymer ?
#
loop_
_entity_poly.entity_id
_entity_poly.type
_entity_poly.pdbx_seq_one_letter_code
_entity_poly.pdbx_strand_id
1 'polypeptide(L)'
;LRQLVVDAGLPPGLALLPAVESGFEPRARGRLGELGLWQLRPATARRFGLIVNSQRDDRIDLARSTHAAARYLRFLHARYRDWPLALAAYNAGEGRINRALARQPRASFWELAASGHLPRKSRDYVPRFLAVVRLAEHVQACAPRPSAAQVRVAAAPPPSPPARAAHETRTGQSTRRQATPHCDPAFARKPETGIALAAPPGL
;
A
#
# COMPACT_ATOMS: atom_id res chain seq x y z
N LEU A 1 -5.89 -8.70 -2.03
CA LEU A 1 -4.72 -8.28 -1.22
C LEU A 1 -5.09 -7.93 0.22
N ARG A 2 -5.93 -6.90 0.46
CA ARG A 2 -6.34 -6.50 1.82
C ARG A 2 -6.85 -7.67 2.67
N GLN A 3 -7.70 -8.53 2.11
CA GLN A 3 -8.21 -9.70 2.81
C GLN A 3 -7.08 -10.64 3.27
N LEU A 4 -6.12 -10.99 2.39
CA LEU A 4 -4.96 -11.81 2.75
C LEU A 4 -4.13 -11.23 3.91
N VAL A 5 -4.03 -9.90 3.99
CA VAL A 5 -3.32 -9.21 5.08
C VAL A 5 -4.13 -9.32 6.38
N VAL A 6 -5.44 -9.08 6.32
CA VAL A 6 -6.35 -9.18 7.48
C VAL A 6 -6.43 -10.61 8.00
N ASP A 7 -6.58 -11.61 7.13
CA ASP A 7 -6.60 -13.04 7.47
C ASP A 7 -5.29 -13.48 8.13
N ALA A 8 -4.19 -12.81 7.79
CA ALA A 8 -2.90 -13.01 8.43
C ALA A 8 -2.76 -12.28 9.78
N GLY A 9 -3.84 -11.70 10.33
CA GLY A 9 -3.85 -10.99 11.61
C GLY A 9 -3.05 -9.69 11.60
N LEU A 10 -2.81 -9.11 10.42
CA LEU A 10 -2.11 -7.86 10.29
C LEU A 10 -3.07 -6.68 10.17
N PRO A 11 -2.66 -5.47 10.61
CA PRO A 11 -3.45 -4.28 10.39
C PRO A 11 -3.74 -4.08 8.90
N PRO A 12 -4.99 -3.74 8.54
CA PRO A 12 -5.41 -3.69 7.15
C PRO A 12 -4.68 -2.62 6.33
N GLY A 13 -4.19 -1.55 6.97
CA GLY A 13 -3.38 -0.51 6.32
C GLY A 13 -2.07 -1.04 5.71
N LEU A 14 -1.51 -2.14 6.24
CA LEU A 14 -0.30 -2.75 5.69
C LEU A 14 -0.51 -3.35 4.30
N ALA A 15 -1.75 -3.53 3.85
CA ALA A 15 -2.03 -3.89 2.46
C ALA A 15 -1.62 -2.81 1.44
N LEU A 16 -1.32 -1.59 1.91
CA LEU A 16 -0.80 -0.49 1.10
C LEU A 16 0.73 -0.46 1.00
N LEU A 17 1.46 -1.33 1.71
CA LEU A 17 2.92 -1.37 1.60
C LEU A 17 3.41 -1.50 0.15
N PRO A 18 2.79 -2.35 -0.70
CA PRO A 18 3.19 -2.46 -2.10
C PRO A 18 3.14 -1.15 -2.89
N ALA A 19 2.36 -0.15 -2.45
CA ALA A 19 2.36 1.17 -3.07
C ALA A 19 3.74 1.85 -2.98
N VAL A 20 4.41 1.73 -1.83
CA VAL A 20 5.73 2.35 -1.60
C VAL A 20 6.90 1.43 -1.97
N GLU A 21 6.65 0.14 -2.13
CA GLU A 21 7.65 -0.85 -2.53
C GLU A 21 7.74 -1.01 -4.06
N SER A 22 6.62 -1.33 -4.71
CA SER A 22 6.58 -1.72 -6.12
C SER A 22 5.65 -0.86 -6.97
N GLY A 23 4.86 0.04 -6.36
CA GLY A 23 3.75 0.69 -7.04
C GLY A 23 2.65 -0.30 -7.45
N PHE A 24 2.50 -1.38 -6.68
CA PHE A 24 1.63 -2.53 -6.98
C PHE A 24 2.01 -3.38 -8.21
N GLU A 25 3.22 -3.23 -8.75
CA GLU A 25 3.68 -4.04 -9.89
C GLU A 25 4.14 -5.45 -9.45
N PRO A 26 3.41 -6.54 -9.81
CA PRO A 26 3.68 -7.88 -9.30
C PRO A 26 5.04 -8.47 -9.74
N ARG A 27 5.67 -7.91 -10.78
CA ARG A 27 6.98 -8.35 -11.29
C ARG A 27 8.07 -7.29 -11.13
N ALA A 28 7.85 -6.27 -10.30
CA ALA A 28 8.82 -5.19 -10.08
C ALA A 28 10.17 -5.75 -9.64
N ARG A 29 11.26 -5.27 -10.25
CA ARG A 29 12.63 -5.65 -9.91
C ARG A 29 13.35 -4.49 -9.25
N GLY A 30 13.82 -4.71 -8.02
CA GLY A 30 14.64 -3.74 -7.31
C GLY A 30 16.12 -3.85 -7.67
N ARG A 31 16.89 -2.84 -7.29
CA ARG A 31 18.32 -2.73 -7.61
C ARG A 31 19.20 -3.69 -6.81
N LEU A 32 18.74 -4.16 -5.66
CA LEU A 32 19.52 -4.97 -4.73
C LEU A 32 18.99 -6.41 -4.63
N GLY A 33 18.29 -6.86 -5.67
CA GLY A 33 17.73 -8.21 -5.81
C GLY A 33 16.31 -8.37 -5.26
N GLU A 34 15.64 -7.30 -4.86
CA GLU A 34 14.22 -7.31 -4.52
C GLU A 34 13.35 -7.72 -5.72
N LEU A 35 12.27 -8.45 -5.47
CA LEU A 35 11.34 -8.86 -6.53
C LEU A 35 9.88 -8.84 -6.06
N GLY A 36 9.03 -8.47 -7.00
CA GLY A 36 7.58 -8.60 -6.95
C GLY A 36 6.90 -7.59 -6.05
N LEU A 37 5.63 -7.85 -5.77
CA LEU A 37 4.73 -6.90 -5.12
C LEU A 37 5.29 -6.35 -3.79
N TRP A 38 5.90 -7.23 -3.00
CA TRP A 38 6.41 -6.94 -1.67
C TRP A 38 7.90 -6.60 -1.62
N GLN A 39 8.58 -6.60 -2.77
CA GLN A 39 10.01 -6.33 -2.91
C GLN A 39 10.89 -7.15 -1.94
N LEU A 40 10.55 -8.43 -1.70
CA LEU A 40 11.32 -9.28 -0.81
C LEU A 40 12.68 -9.63 -1.43
N ARG A 41 13.75 -9.48 -0.63
CA ARG A 41 15.09 -9.96 -1.01
C ARG A 41 15.13 -11.50 -0.96
N PRO A 42 15.96 -12.19 -1.77
CA PRO A 42 15.94 -13.65 -1.87
C PRO A 42 16.15 -14.38 -0.54
N ALA A 43 17.06 -13.87 0.30
CA ALA A 43 17.34 -14.44 1.61
C ALA A 43 16.12 -14.33 2.55
N THR A 44 15.47 -13.16 2.60
CA THR A 44 14.26 -12.94 3.38
C THR A 44 13.11 -13.80 2.86
N ALA A 45 12.88 -13.82 1.55
CA ALA A 45 11.86 -14.64 0.91
C ALA A 45 11.99 -16.11 1.31
N ARG A 46 13.19 -16.69 1.19
CA ARG A 46 13.46 -18.08 1.60
C ARG A 46 13.24 -18.30 3.09
N ARG A 47 13.72 -17.38 3.94
CA ARG A 47 13.53 -17.44 5.39
C ARG A 47 12.05 -17.51 5.78
N PHE A 48 11.16 -16.90 5.00
CA PHE A 48 9.71 -16.90 5.25
C PHE A 48 8.91 -17.86 4.36
N GLY A 49 9.59 -18.86 3.78
CA GLY A 49 8.96 -20.04 3.17
C GLY A 49 8.70 -19.96 1.67
N LEU A 50 9.29 -18.98 0.98
CA LEU A 50 9.21 -18.91 -0.48
C LEU A 50 10.32 -19.72 -1.15
N ILE A 51 9.98 -20.38 -2.25
CA ILE A 51 10.96 -20.97 -3.15
C ILE A 51 11.53 -19.86 -4.03
N VAL A 52 12.86 -19.71 -4.01
CA VAL A 52 13.59 -18.75 -4.84
C VAL A 52 14.83 -19.45 -5.41
N ASN A 53 14.70 -19.95 -6.64
CA ASN A 53 15.75 -20.59 -7.42
C ASN A 53 15.59 -20.25 -8.93
N SER A 54 16.44 -20.80 -9.79
CA SER A 54 16.45 -20.51 -11.23
C SER A 54 15.19 -20.94 -11.99
N GLN A 55 14.45 -21.92 -11.46
CA GLN A 55 13.25 -22.49 -12.11
C GLN A 55 11.96 -21.88 -11.56
N ARG A 56 11.96 -21.44 -10.31
CA ARG A 56 10.78 -20.94 -9.62
C ARG A 56 11.14 -19.84 -8.63
N ASP A 57 10.41 -18.73 -8.74
CA ASP A 57 10.52 -17.60 -7.83
C ASP A 57 9.13 -17.18 -7.33
N ASP A 58 8.76 -17.65 -6.13
CA ASP A 58 7.44 -17.41 -5.54
C ASP A 58 7.21 -15.93 -5.16
N ARG A 59 8.20 -15.06 -5.30
CA ARG A 59 8.06 -13.62 -4.96
C ARG A 59 7.13 -12.87 -5.92
N ILE A 60 6.91 -13.39 -7.14
CA ILE A 60 5.96 -12.82 -8.12
C ILE A 60 4.53 -13.34 -7.95
N ASP A 61 4.35 -14.40 -7.14
CA ASP A 61 3.03 -14.95 -6.85
C ASP A 61 2.35 -14.12 -5.77
N LEU A 62 1.16 -13.59 -6.09
CA LEU A 62 0.43 -12.69 -5.20
C LEU A 62 0.17 -13.31 -3.82
N ALA A 63 -0.36 -14.53 -3.78
CA ALA A 63 -0.78 -15.16 -2.53
C ALA A 63 0.44 -15.59 -1.71
N ARG A 64 1.38 -16.32 -2.32
CA ARG A 64 2.58 -16.83 -1.63
C ARG A 64 3.45 -15.69 -1.11
N SER A 65 3.71 -14.67 -1.93
CA SER A 65 4.50 -13.52 -1.50
C SER A 65 3.82 -12.72 -0.38
N THR A 66 2.49 -12.59 -0.42
CA THR A 66 1.73 -11.92 0.65
C THR A 66 1.81 -12.68 1.97
N HIS A 67 1.67 -14.01 1.96
CA HIS A 67 1.83 -14.81 3.18
C HIS A 67 3.24 -14.70 3.76
N ALA A 68 4.28 -14.73 2.92
CA ALA A 68 5.66 -14.57 3.36
C ALA A 68 5.94 -13.16 3.93
N ALA A 69 5.50 -12.11 3.23
CA ALA A 69 5.59 -10.73 3.71
C ALA A 69 4.85 -10.55 5.04
N ALA A 70 3.67 -11.16 5.18
CA ALA A 70 2.90 -11.09 6.41
C ALA A 70 3.62 -11.77 7.58
N ARG A 71 4.20 -12.95 7.36
CA ARG A 71 5.05 -13.62 8.37
C ARG A 71 6.24 -12.76 8.78
N TYR A 72 6.89 -12.09 7.81
CA TYR A 72 8.01 -11.21 8.10
C TYR A 72 7.58 -9.98 8.92
N LEU A 73 6.50 -9.30 8.52
CA LEU A 73 5.96 -8.15 9.26
C LEU A 73 5.54 -8.52 10.69
N ARG A 74 4.90 -9.67 10.90
CA ARG A 74 4.60 -10.17 12.27
C ARG A 74 5.87 -10.41 13.08
N PHE A 75 6.88 -11.04 12.48
CA PHE A 75 8.17 -11.25 13.14
C PHE A 75 8.82 -9.91 13.55
N LEU A 76 8.81 -8.91 12.66
CA LEU A 76 9.35 -7.58 12.94
C LEU A 76 8.57 -6.87 14.05
N HIS A 77 7.23 -6.91 14.00
CA HIS A 77 6.41 -6.28 15.03
C HIS A 77 6.57 -6.98 16.39
N ALA A 78 6.67 -8.31 16.43
CA ALA A 78 6.97 -9.04 17.66
C ALA A 78 8.33 -8.64 18.24
N ARG A 79 9.33 -8.41 17.38
CA ARG A 79 10.69 -8.01 17.77
C ARG A 79 10.76 -6.58 18.30
N TYR A 80 10.15 -5.62 17.61
CA TYR A 80 10.31 -4.20 17.92
C TYR A 80 9.17 -3.61 18.74
N ARG A 81 8.01 -4.30 18.81
CA ARG A 81 6.80 -3.87 19.53
C ARG A 81 6.30 -2.47 19.14
N ASP A 82 6.67 -2.01 17.94
CA ASP A 82 6.38 -0.70 17.39
C ASP A 82 6.34 -0.81 15.86
N TRP A 83 5.22 -0.40 15.26
CA TRP A 83 5.05 -0.48 13.80
C TRP A 83 6.03 0.39 13.02
N PRO A 84 6.26 1.67 13.36
CA PRO A 84 7.31 2.47 12.74
C PRO A 84 8.69 1.80 12.73
N LEU A 85 9.14 1.22 13.84
CA LEU A 85 10.41 0.46 13.89
C LEU A 85 10.35 -0.82 13.04
N ALA A 86 9.24 -1.56 13.07
CA ALA A 86 9.06 -2.74 12.24
C ALA A 86 9.11 -2.40 10.74
N LEU A 87 8.45 -1.33 10.31
CA LEU A 87 8.47 -0.84 8.93
C LEU A 87 9.87 -0.35 8.53
N ALA A 88 10.57 0.35 9.41
CA ALA A 88 11.94 0.75 9.18
C ALA A 88 12.86 -0.47 9.02
N ALA A 89 12.66 -1.54 9.81
CA ALA A 89 13.41 -2.78 9.70
C ALA A 89 13.04 -3.59 8.45
N TYR A 90 11.79 -3.54 8.00
CA TYR A 90 11.36 -4.15 6.75
C TYR A 90 12.15 -3.57 5.56
N ASN A 91 12.23 -2.23 5.48
CA ASN A 91 12.94 -1.52 4.42
C ASN A 91 14.47 -1.62 4.55
N ALA A 92 14.98 -1.41 5.76
CA ALA A 92 16.39 -1.15 5.99
C ALA A 92 17.18 -2.38 6.45
N GLY A 93 16.47 -3.45 6.82
CA GLY A 93 16.98 -4.66 7.45
C GLY A 93 17.08 -4.55 8.97
N GLU A 94 16.74 -5.64 9.65
CA GLU A 94 16.77 -5.79 11.11
C GLU A 94 18.10 -5.33 11.73
N GLY A 95 19.22 -5.76 11.13
CA GLY A 95 20.56 -5.44 11.62
C GLY A 95 20.86 -3.93 11.64
N ARG A 96 20.30 -3.15 10.71
CA ARG A 96 20.49 -1.69 10.71
C ARG A 96 19.74 -1.05 11.87
N ILE A 97 18.49 -1.45 12.08
CA ILE A 97 17.68 -0.94 13.20
C ILE A 97 18.27 -1.37 14.55
N ASN A 98 18.74 -2.63 14.65
CA ASN A 98 19.41 -3.11 15.86
C ASN A 98 20.68 -2.29 16.19
N ARG A 99 21.50 -1.93 15.19
CA ARG A 99 22.68 -1.08 15.41
C ARG A 99 22.31 0.34 15.85
N ALA A 100 21.23 0.90 15.32
CA ALA A 100 20.75 2.22 15.73
C ALA A 100 20.23 2.18 17.18
N LEU A 101 19.46 1.15 17.55
CA LEU A 101 18.97 0.93 18.91
C LEU A 101 20.09 0.61 19.91
N ALA A 102 21.20 -0.01 19.47
CA ALA A 102 22.36 -0.21 20.33
C ALA A 102 23.04 1.11 20.72
N ARG A 103 22.98 2.13 19.86
CA ARG A 103 23.50 3.48 20.14
C ARG A 103 22.53 4.32 20.95
N GLN A 104 21.23 4.10 20.78
CA GLN A 104 20.18 4.82 21.47
C GLN A 104 19.10 3.83 21.93
N PRO A 105 19.31 3.16 23.08
CA PRO A 105 18.37 2.16 23.58
C PRO A 105 16.98 2.75 23.83
N ARG A 106 15.94 1.96 23.57
CA ARG A 106 14.52 2.33 23.73
C ARG A 106 14.03 3.51 22.87
N ALA A 107 14.85 4.02 21.95
CA ALA A 107 14.42 5.04 21.01
C ALA A 107 13.30 4.52 20.10
N SER A 108 12.26 5.33 19.94
CA SER A 108 11.28 5.20 18.88
C SER A 108 11.92 5.40 17.50
N PHE A 109 11.23 5.00 16.44
CA PHE A 109 11.65 5.30 15.08
C PHE A 109 11.91 6.79 14.85
N TRP A 110 11.06 7.66 15.40
CA TRP A 110 11.14 9.11 15.21
C TRP A 110 12.41 9.71 15.82
N GLU A 111 12.78 9.25 17.01
CA GLU A 111 14.02 9.64 17.68
C GLU A 111 15.25 9.13 16.90
N LEU A 112 15.22 7.89 16.40
CA LEU A 112 16.30 7.36 15.56
C LEU A 112 16.42 8.07 14.21
N ALA A 113 15.31 8.52 13.64
CA ALA A 113 15.30 9.29 12.41
C ALA A 113 15.88 10.70 12.62
N ALA A 114 15.60 11.32 13.76
CA ALA A 114 16.13 12.63 14.14
C ALA A 114 17.62 12.59 14.52
N SER A 115 18.09 11.52 15.16
CA SER A 115 19.47 11.43 15.68
C SER A 115 20.55 11.18 14.62
N GLY A 116 20.19 11.01 13.35
CA GLY A 116 21.15 10.77 12.26
C GLY A 116 21.72 9.35 12.22
N HIS A 117 21.26 8.45 13.10
CA HIS A 117 21.67 7.04 13.12
C HIS A 117 21.12 6.22 11.94
N LEU A 118 20.14 6.74 11.21
CA LEU A 118 19.56 6.12 10.03
C LEU A 118 19.87 6.92 8.75
N PRO A 119 20.23 6.27 7.64
CA PRO A 119 20.43 6.96 6.37
C PRO A 119 19.13 7.57 5.87
N ARG A 120 19.21 8.68 5.12
CA ARG A 120 18.03 9.42 4.59
C ARG A 120 16.96 8.51 3.98
N LYS A 121 17.34 7.58 3.10
CA LYS A 121 16.40 6.64 2.46
C LYS A 121 15.53 5.87 3.48
N SER A 122 16.13 5.43 4.59
CA SER A 122 15.42 4.69 5.63
C SER A 122 14.57 5.58 6.53
N ARG A 123 15.01 6.82 6.78
CA ARG A 123 14.23 7.84 7.50
C ARG A 123 12.97 8.23 6.75
N ASP A 124 13.06 8.32 5.43
CA ASP A 124 11.94 8.75 4.58
C ASP A 124 10.93 7.62 4.33
N TYR A 125 11.26 6.36 4.65
CA TYR A 125 10.42 5.21 4.33
C TYR A 125 9.10 5.21 5.11
N VAL A 126 9.16 5.28 6.43
CA VAL A 126 7.97 5.24 7.29
C VAL A 126 7.04 6.45 7.03
N PRO A 127 7.53 7.71 6.97
CA PRO A 127 6.69 8.85 6.60
C PRO A 127 6.00 8.68 5.25
N ARG A 128 6.70 8.17 4.22
CA ARG A 128 6.13 7.93 2.89
C ARG A 128 4.97 6.93 2.97
N PHE A 129 5.15 5.83 3.70
CA PHE A 129 4.11 4.83 3.87
C PHE A 129 2.90 5.41 4.63
N LEU A 130 3.12 6.13 5.73
CA LEU A 130 2.02 6.76 6.48
C LEU A 130 1.28 7.80 5.66
N ALA A 131 1.96 8.53 4.78
CA ALA A 131 1.32 9.46 3.85
C ALA A 131 0.40 8.73 2.85
N VAL A 132 0.81 7.57 2.32
CA VAL A 132 -0.05 6.74 1.47
C VAL A 132 -1.29 6.26 2.22
N VAL A 133 -1.14 5.80 3.45
CA VAL A 133 -2.28 5.36 4.28
C VAL A 133 -3.26 6.52 4.50
N ARG A 134 -2.75 7.69 4.91
CA ARG A 134 -3.59 8.90 5.11
C ARG A 134 -4.30 9.35 3.85
N LEU A 135 -3.63 9.32 2.70
CA LEU A 135 -4.24 9.68 1.43
C LEU A 135 -5.36 8.69 1.07
N ALA A 136 -5.14 7.40 1.25
CA ALA A 136 -6.15 6.38 0.98
C ALA A 136 -7.39 6.54 1.88
N GLU A 137 -7.20 6.83 3.17
CA GLU A 137 -8.27 7.12 4.12
C GLU A 137 -9.05 8.39 3.72
N HIS A 138 -8.34 9.46 3.37
CA HIS A 138 -8.96 10.71 2.94
C HIS A 138 -9.79 10.54 1.66
N VAL A 139 -9.25 9.83 0.66
CA VAL A 139 -9.98 9.54 -0.58
C VAL A 139 -11.24 8.72 -0.30
N GLN A 140 -11.19 7.75 0.61
CA GLN A 140 -12.37 6.97 1.00
C GLN A 140 -13.42 7.84 1.71
N ALA A 141 -12.99 8.75 2.58
CA ALA A 141 -13.89 9.67 3.28
C ALA A 141 -14.55 10.68 2.34
N CYS A 142 -13.81 11.21 1.35
CA CYS A 142 -14.32 12.18 0.40
C CYS A 142 -14.94 11.58 -0.87
N ALA A 143 -14.91 10.24 -1.03
CA ALA A 143 -15.44 9.59 -2.23
C ALA A 143 -16.95 9.88 -2.35
N PRO A 144 -17.43 10.38 -3.51
CA PRO A 144 -18.86 10.57 -3.71
C PRO A 144 -19.54 9.21 -3.53
N ARG A 145 -20.54 9.15 -2.64
CA ARG A 145 -21.36 7.93 -2.51
C ARG A 145 -21.91 7.60 -3.90
N PRO A 146 -21.80 6.35 -4.36
CA PRO A 146 -22.46 5.97 -5.60
C PRO A 146 -23.93 6.30 -5.45
N SER A 147 -24.40 7.29 -6.21
CA SER A 147 -25.82 7.56 -6.34
C SER A 147 -26.46 6.29 -6.89
N ALA A 148 -27.55 5.84 -6.27
CA ALA A 148 -28.34 4.70 -6.75
C ALA A 148 -28.86 4.88 -8.20
N ALA A 149 -28.60 6.03 -8.84
CA ALA A 149 -28.82 6.26 -10.26
C ALA A 149 -27.80 5.51 -11.13
N GLN A 150 -28.05 4.21 -11.29
CA GLN A 150 -27.84 3.37 -12.48
C GLN A 150 -26.50 3.55 -13.24
N VAL A 151 -25.56 2.64 -12.99
CA VAL A 151 -24.66 2.17 -14.06
C VAL A 151 -25.53 1.35 -15.02
N ARG A 152 -26.21 2.02 -15.97
CA ARG A 152 -26.70 1.32 -17.16
C ARG A 152 -25.48 1.04 -18.01
N VAL A 153 -25.04 -0.21 -18.06
CA VAL A 153 -24.21 -0.67 -19.17
C VAL A 153 -25.11 -0.57 -20.39
N ALA A 154 -24.88 0.44 -21.24
CA ALA A 154 -25.57 0.51 -22.52
C ALA A 154 -25.19 -0.77 -23.29
N ALA A 155 -26.18 -1.62 -23.58
CA ALA A 155 -25.99 -2.69 -24.53
C ALA A 155 -25.49 -2.06 -25.84
N ALA A 156 -24.42 -2.64 -26.40
CA ALA A 156 -23.93 -2.19 -27.69
C ALA A 156 -25.09 -2.23 -28.71
N PRO A 157 -25.29 -1.18 -29.52
CA PRO A 157 -26.29 -1.23 -30.57
C PRO A 157 -25.95 -2.39 -31.53
N PRO A 158 -26.94 -3.12 -32.06
CA PRO A 158 -26.68 -4.10 -33.10
C PRO A 158 -25.98 -3.43 -34.29
N PRO A 159 -25.13 -4.14 -35.03
CA PRO A 159 -24.39 -3.56 -36.15
C PRO A 159 -25.37 -2.99 -37.18
N SER A 160 -25.19 -1.71 -37.53
CA SER A 160 -25.99 -1.04 -38.55
C SER A 160 -25.80 -1.72 -39.92
N PRO A 161 -26.85 -1.87 -40.74
CA PRO A 161 -26.69 -2.21 -42.15
C PRO A 161 -25.93 -1.08 -42.89
N PRO A 162 -25.26 -1.38 -44.01
CA PRO A 162 -24.45 -0.39 -44.72
C PRO A 162 -25.29 0.80 -45.19
N ALA A 163 -24.91 2.01 -44.76
CA ALA A 163 -25.65 3.24 -45.01
C ALA A 163 -25.45 3.76 -46.45
N ARG A 164 -26.55 4.15 -47.09
CA ARG A 164 -26.53 5.13 -48.19
C ARG A 164 -26.55 6.55 -47.59
N ALA A 165 -25.78 7.43 -48.19
CA ALA A 165 -25.53 8.79 -47.73
C ALA A 165 -26.79 9.66 -47.72
N ALA A 166 -27.01 10.38 -46.63
CA ALA A 166 -27.78 11.61 -46.59
C ALA A 166 -27.19 12.55 -45.54
N HIS A 167 -26.98 13.80 -45.96
CA HIS A 167 -26.64 14.93 -45.09
C HIS A 167 -27.84 15.28 -44.20
N GLU A 168 -27.58 15.65 -42.94
CA GLU A 168 -28.22 16.82 -42.32
C GLU A 168 -27.60 17.16 -40.95
N THR A 169 -27.99 18.33 -40.46
CA THR A 169 -27.19 19.26 -39.67
C THR A 169 -27.72 19.42 -38.24
N ARG A 170 -26.78 19.64 -37.32
CA ARG A 170 -26.81 20.58 -36.18
C ARG A 170 -27.47 20.20 -34.83
N THR A 171 -26.74 20.67 -33.80
CA THR A 171 -27.16 21.34 -32.54
C THR A 171 -27.27 20.52 -31.25
N GLY A 172 -26.53 20.95 -30.22
CA GLY A 172 -26.78 20.60 -28.82
C GLY A 172 -25.54 20.54 -27.93
N GLN A 173 -24.95 21.70 -27.57
CA GLN A 173 -24.05 21.78 -26.41
C GLN A 173 -24.86 21.58 -25.13
N SER A 174 -24.55 20.54 -24.35
CA SER A 174 -25.05 20.36 -22.99
C SER A 174 -23.93 20.62 -22.00
N THR A 175 -23.97 21.78 -21.33
CA THR A 175 -23.08 22.12 -20.22
C THR A 175 -23.61 21.51 -18.93
N ARG A 176 -23.15 20.30 -18.58
CA ARG A 176 -23.39 19.73 -17.26
C ARG A 176 -22.44 20.39 -16.25
N ARG A 177 -22.97 21.27 -15.39
CA ARG A 177 -22.27 21.73 -14.18
C ARG A 177 -21.98 20.50 -13.31
N GLN A 178 -20.70 20.16 -13.14
CA GLN A 178 -20.29 19.18 -12.14
C GLN A 178 -20.31 19.87 -10.77
N ALA A 179 -21.19 19.42 -9.88
CA ALA A 179 -21.14 19.81 -8.48
C ALA A 179 -19.87 19.23 -7.87
N THR A 180 -18.98 20.09 -7.37
CA THR A 180 -17.83 19.68 -6.57
C THR A 180 -18.33 19.07 -5.26
N PRO A 181 -18.03 17.79 -4.94
CA PRO A 181 -18.35 17.25 -3.64
C PRO A 181 -17.52 18.00 -2.59
N HIS A 182 -18.20 18.65 -1.65
CA HIS A 182 -17.54 19.31 -0.52
C HIS A 182 -17.25 18.24 0.54
N CYS A 183 -15.96 18.03 0.84
CA CYS A 183 -15.52 17.06 1.85
C CYS A 183 -15.66 17.65 3.25
N ASP A 184 -15.99 16.80 4.23
CA ASP A 184 -16.29 17.18 5.61
C ASP A 184 -15.02 17.71 6.34
N PRO A 185 -15.01 18.95 6.89
CA PRO A 185 -13.82 19.60 7.43
C PRO A 185 -13.25 18.98 8.71
N ALA A 186 -13.93 17.98 9.31
CA ALA A 186 -13.46 17.31 10.53
C ALA A 186 -12.16 16.51 10.35
N PHE A 187 -11.79 16.14 9.12
CA PHE A 187 -10.56 15.38 8.82
C PHE A 187 -9.27 16.25 8.90
N ALA A 188 -9.40 17.56 9.06
CA ALA A 188 -8.30 18.52 9.12
C ALA A 188 -7.64 18.66 10.51
N ARG A 189 -8.06 17.89 11.53
CA ARG A 189 -7.47 17.95 12.88
C ARG A 189 -6.21 17.07 13.02
N LYS A 190 -5.34 17.46 13.95
CA LYS A 190 -3.97 16.95 14.20
C LYS A 190 -3.87 15.41 14.19
N PRO A 191 -2.69 14.87 13.81
CA PRO A 191 -2.46 13.43 13.77
C PRO A 191 -2.48 12.84 15.20
N GLU A 192 -3.63 12.37 15.65
CA GLU A 192 -3.63 11.41 16.75
C GLU A 192 -2.97 10.13 16.23
N THR A 193 -2.05 9.60 17.03
CA THR A 193 -1.10 8.52 16.74
C THR A 193 -1.77 7.16 16.48
N GLY A 194 -3.09 7.13 16.28
CA GLY A 194 -3.92 5.94 16.02
C GLY A 194 -4.20 5.66 14.54
N ILE A 195 -3.27 6.00 13.64
CA ILE A 195 -3.38 5.65 12.21
C ILE A 195 -3.49 4.12 12.10
N ALA A 196 -4.55 3.61 11.46
CA ALA A 196 -4.97 2.26 10.99
C ALA A 196 -3.98 1.06 10.98
N LEU A 197 -3.04 1.04 11.91
CA LEU A 197 -2.01 0.06 12.20
C LEU A 197 -2.28 -0.61 13.55
N ALA A 198 -3.36 -0.25 14.25
CA ALA A 198 -3.83 -1.01 15.40
C ALA A 198 -4.20 -2.42 14.92
N ALA A 199 -3.59 -3.44 15.55
CA ALA A 199 -3.98 -4.83 15.33
C ALA A 199 -5.42 -5.04 15.85
N PRO A 200 -6.20 -5.97 15.27
CA PRO A 200 -7.50 -6.33 15.85
C PRO A 200 -7.31 -6.81 17.30
N PRO A 201 -8.24 -6.48 18.22
CA PRO A 201 -8.15 -6.97 19.60
C PRO A 201 -8.32 -8.49 19.63
N GLY A 202 -7.38 -9.20 20.28
CA GLY A 202 -7.45 -10.65 20.51
C GLY A 202 -6.26 -11.43 19.96
N LEU A 203 -5.15 -11.42 20.71
CA LEU A 203 -4.08 -12.43 20.71
C LEU A 203 -3.78 -12.79 22.16
#